data_AF-A0A7X0RE98-F1
#
_entry.id   AF-A0A7X0RE98-F1
#
_cell.length_a   1.000
_cell.length_b   1.000
_cell.length_c   1.000
_cell.angle_alpha   90.00
_cell.angle_beta   90.00
_cell.angle_gamma   90.00
#
_symmetry.space_group_name_H-M   'P 1'
#
loop_
_entity.id
_entity.type
_entity.pdbx_description
1 polymer ?
#
loop_
_entity_poly.entity_id
_entity_poly.type
_entity_poly.pdbx_seq_one_letter_code
_entity_poly.pdbx_strand_id
1 'polypeptide(L)' 'MTATTSGHPIDPAISEAVQAVSNRFGVLGLEELIEAATVELARARAAYAELAELDETGPGVG' A
#
# COMPACT_ATOMS: atom_id res chain seq x y z
N MET A 1 11.64 4.54 -18.63
CA MET A 1 10.64 4.88 -17.60
C MET A 1 11.24 4.52 -16.25
N THR A 2 11.80 5.51 -15.55
CA THR A 2 12.41 5.33 -14.23
C THR A 2 11.30 5.44 -13.17
N ALA A 3 10.92 4.32 -12.56
CA ALA A 3 10.09 4.33 -11.37
C ALA A 3 10.90 4.93 -10.22
N THR A 4 10.47 6.09 -9.73
CA THR A 4 11.04 6.74 -8.55
C THR A 4 10.62 5.94 -7.32
N THR A 5 11.40 4.92 -6.94
CA THR A 5 11.22 4.24 -5.66
C THR A 5 11.63 5.21 -4.57
N SER A 6 10.65 5.75 -3.85
CA SER A 6 10.83 6.44 -2.57
C SER A 6 11.83 5.65 -1.72
N GLY A 7 12.94 6.27 -1.32
CA GLY A 7 14.11 5.61 -0.72
C GLY A 7 13.92 4.99 0.68
N HIS A 8 12.73 4.48 0.99
CA HIS A 8 12.49 3.65 2.15
C HIS A 8 12.81 2.19 1.80
N PRO A 9 13.65 1.50 2.59
CA PRO A 9 13.86 0.07 2.40
C PRO A 9 12.53 -0.67 2.58
N ILE A 10 12.25 -1.63 1.71
CA ILE A 10 11.11 -2.52 1.85
C ILE A 10 11.34 -3.38 3.10
N ASP A 11 10.31 -3.49 3.94
CA ASP A 11 10.36 -4.34 5.13
C ASP A 11 10.69 -5.79 4.73
N PRO A 12 11.64 -6.48 5.40
CA PRO A 12 12.00 -7.85 5.09
C PRO A 12 10.80 -8.81 5.04
N ALA A 13 9.81 -8.66 5.92
CA ALA A 13 8.62 -9.50 5.93
C ALA A 13 7.78 -9.34 4.66
N ILE A 14 7.72 -8.13 4.09
CA ILE A 14 7.06 -7.88 2.81
C ILE A 14 7.83 -8.56 1.68
N SER A 15 9.17 -8.42 1.68
CA SER A 15 10.02 -9.08 0.67
C SER A 15 9.90 -10.61 0.72
N GLU A 16 9.84 -11.19 1.91
CA GLU A 16 9.65 -12.63 2.11
C GLU A 16 8.29 -13.10 1.60
N ALA A 17 7.22 -12.35 1.88
CA ALA A 17 5.89 -12.67 1.37
C ALA A 17 5.82 -12.64 -0.17
N VAL A 18 6.42 -11.62 -0.80
CA VAL A 18 6.51 -11.52 -2.27
C VAL A 18 7.28 -12.71 -2.85
N GLN A 19 8.41 -13.08 -2.24
CA GLN A 19 9.18 -14.25 -2.67
C GLN A 19 8.39 -15.54 -2.51
N ALA A 20 7.64 -15.71 -1.43
CA ALA A 20 6.80 -16.90 -1.24
C ALA A 20 5.72 -17.01 -2.32
N VAL A 21 5.08 -15.90 -2.69
CA VAL A 21 4.10 -15.87 -3.80
C VAL A 21 4.76 -16.20 -5.13
N SER A 22 5.89 -15.56 -5.43
CA SER A 22 6.66 -15.82 -6.66
C SER A 22 7.06 -17.28 -6.78
N ASN A 23 7.57 -17.89 -5.70
CA ASN A 23 8.05 -19.26 -5.70
C ASN A 23 6.91 -20.28 -5.87
N ARG A 24 5.71 -19.96 -5.37
CA ARG A 24 4.56 -20.88 -5.40
C ARG A 24 3.72 -20.75 -6.66
N PHE A 25 3.53 -19.54 -7.16
CA PHE A 25 2.55 -19.23 -8.21
C PHE A 25 3.17 -18.59 -9.45
N GLY A 26 4.46 -18.25 -9.41
CA GLY A 26 5.17 -17.61 -10.51
C GLY A 26 4.62 -16.22 -10.84
N VAL A 27 4.73 -15.84 -12.12
CA VAL A 27 4.32 -14.53 -12.62
C VAL A 27 2.84 -14.25 -12.38
N LEU A 28 1.96 -15.22 -12.61
CA LEU A 28 0.50 -15.05 -12.44
C LEU A 28 0.15 -14.66 -11.00
N GLY A 29 0.74 -15.31 -10.00
CA GLY A 29 0.48 -14.95 -8.61
C GLY A 29 1.04 -13.58 -8.22
N LEU A 30 2.13 -13.13 -8.87
CA LEU A 30 2.63 -11.77 -8.68
C LEU A 30 1.70 -10.72 -9.29
N GLU A 31 1.09 -11.00 -10.43
CA GLU A 31 0.07 -10.13 -11.04
C GLU A 31 -1.17 -10.02 -10.14
N GLU A 32 -1.68 -11.14 -9.62
CA GLU A 32 -2.78 -11.17 -8.65
C GLU A 32 -2.42 -10.41 -7.35
N LEU A 33 -1.20 -10.59 -6.85
CA LEU A 33 -0.70 -9.88 -5.66
C LEU A 33 -0.67 -8.36 -5.89
N ILE A 34 -0.23 -7.91 -7.06
CA ILE A 34 -0.20 -6.49 -7.42
C ILE A 34 -1.62 -5.92 -7.49
N GLU A 35 -2.56 -6.65 -8.09
CA GLU A 35 -3.96 -6.23 -8.17
C GLU A 35 -4.55 -6.05 -6.76
N ALA A 36 -4.38 -7.06 -5.90
CA ALA A 36 -4.86 -7.01 -4.51
C ALA A 36 -4.22 -5.86 -3.71
N ALA A 37 -2.90 -5.70 -3.79
CA ALA A 37 -2.18 -4.63 -3.10
C ALA A 37 -2.60 -3.23 -3.59
N THR A 38 -2.92 -3.08 -4.87
CA THR A 38 -3.40 -1.82 -5.45
C THR A 38 -4.76 -1.43 -4.86
N VAL A 39 -5.67 -2.39 -4.73
CA VAL A 39 -6.99 -2.18 -4.10
C VAL A 39 -6.84 -1.75 -2.65
N GLU A 40 -5.99 -2.45 -1.87
CA GLU A 40 -5.79 -2.12 -0.46
C GLU A 40 -5.10 -0.76 -0.26
N LEU A 41 -4.16 -0.39 -1.13
CA LEU A 41 -3.56 0.94 -1.10
C LEU A 41 -4.58 2.04 -1.35
N ALA A 42 -5.51 1.82 -2.29
CA ALA A 42 -6.59 2.77 -2.55
C ALA A 42 -7.50 2.94 -1.32
N ARG A 43 -7.87 1.83 -0.66
CA ARG A 43 -8.67 1.86 0.58
C ARG A 43 -7.97 2.58 1.71
N ALA A 44 -6.68 2.28 1.95
CA ALA A 44 -5.91 2.94 2.98
C ALA A 44 -5.83 4.46 2.75
N ARG A 45 -5.58 4.89 1.49
CA ARG A 45 -5.55 6.31 1.13
C ARG A 45 -6.89 7.00 1.32
N ALA A 46 -8.01 6.34 0.98
CA ALA A 46 -9.34 6.86 1.21
C ALA A 46 -9.60 7.05 2.72
N ALA A 47 -9.28 6.05 3.54
CA ALA A 47 -9.41 6.15 4.99
C ALA A 47 -8.55 7.27 5.59
N TYR A 48 -7.32 7.47 5.09
CA TYR A 48 -6.49 8.60 5.51
C TYR A 48 -7.09 9.96 5.13
N ALA A 49 -7.73 10.07 3.96
CA ALA A 49 -8.41 11.29 3.55
C ALA A 49 -9.62 11.59 4.47
N GLU A 50 -10.43 10.57 4.78
CA GLU A 50 -11.55 10.71 5.72
C GLU A 50 -11.10 11.19 7.11
N LEU A 51 -9.99 10.63 7.62
CA LEU A 51 -9.41 11.07 8.90
C LEU A 51 -8.91 12.52 8.85
N ALA A 52 -8.26 12.92 7.75
CA ALA A 52 -7.79 14.30 7.58
C ALA A 52 -8.96 15.30 7.56
N GLU A 53 -10.08 14.96 6.92
CA GLU A 53 -11.29 15.79 6.93
C GLU A 53 -11.91 15.92 8.34
N LEU A 54 -11.84 14.88 9.17
CA LEU A 54 -12.29 14.93 10.56
C LEU A 54 -11.37 15.81 11.43
N ASP A 55 -10.06 15.77 11.20
CA ASP A 55 -9.10 16.61 11.93
C ASP A 55 -9.26 18.10 11.58
N GLU A 56 -9.60 18.43 10.33
CA GLU A 56 -9.86 19.82 9.88
C GLU A 56 -11.21 20.38 10.34
N THR A 57 -12.18 19.51 10.68
CA THR A 57 -13.54 19.89 11.11
C THR A 57 -13.77 19.80 12.63
N GLY A 58 -12.72 19.52 13.41
CA GLY A 58 -12.76 19.60 14.87
C GLY A 58 -13.18 21.00 15.36
N PRO A 59 -13.95 21.12 16.47
CA PRO A 59 -14.49 22.40 16.89
C PRO A 59 -13.33 23.33 17.24
N GLY A 60 -13.24 24.44 16.51
CA GLY A 60 -12.36 25.53 16.86
C GLY A 60 -12.56 25.89 18.33
N VAL A 61 -11.54 25.63 19.13
CA VAL A 61 -11.43 26.20 20.47
C VAL A 61 -11.22 27.70 20.25
N GLY A 62 -12.33 28.44 20.25
CA GLY A 62 -12.33 29.86 20.55
C GLY A 62 -12.06 30.13 22.03
#